data_AF-A0A7W4KR21-F1
#
_entry.id   AF-A0A7W4KR21-F1
#
_cell.length_a   1.000
_cell.length_b   1.000
_cell.length_c   1.000
_cell.angle_alpha   90.00
_cell.angle_beta   90.00
_cell.angle_gamma   90.00
#
_symmetry.space_group_name_H-M   'P 1'
#
loop_
_entity.id
_entity.type
_entity.pdbx_description
1 polymer ?
#
loop_
_entity_poly.entity_id
_entity_poly.type
_entity_poly.pdbx_seq_one_letter_code
_entity_poly.pdbx_strand_id
1 'polypeptide(L)'
;GGNVSGTLISGGEQNISSGGSAVDTTIEVGLQTVFDGGSVNGTIIDGGEQHISSGGSAINTTLDGYQTVFNGGNATGTTINGGFQDISSGGSATSTVINAGFQEVSSGGSATSTTINAGFQALYDSSIASGTVINNGFQLISSGGSAINTTIKGGFQEVSDGGRAIETTITSGWQNVLSGGVATETLIVGGVQTIYDGGSASEITINSGYQVISSGGSVTTTTIYRGGEQSITNAGLATGTIIRGGEQRVSSGGSAVDTTIEGGLQTVFGGGSVSGT
;
A
#
# COMPACT_ATOMS: atom_id res chain seq x y z
N GLY A 1 37.87 -7.96 -5.01
CA GLY A 1 36.70 -8.59 -4.38
C GLY A 1 37.14 -9.70 -3.47
N GLY A 2 36.82 -9.63 -2.19
CA GLY A 2 36.95 -10.74 -1.25
C GLY A 2 35.60 -11.42 -1.06
N ASN A 3 35.60 -12.73 -0.81
CA ASN A 3 34.39 -13.49 -0.50
C ASN A 3 34.48 -13.95 0.96
N VAL A 4 33.43 -13.72 1.74
CA VAL A 4 33.33 -14.18 3.12
C VAL A 4 31.98 -14.84 3.36
N SER A 5 31.92 -15.78 4.28
CA SER A 5 30.69 -16.48 4.63
C SER A 5 30.60 -16.68 6.14
N GLY A 6 29.39 -16.65 6.71
CA GLY A 6 29.16 -16.92 8.12
C GLY A 6 29.78 -15.90 9.06
N THR A 7 29.87 -14.63 8.63
CA THR A 7 30.39 -13.58 9.50
C THR A 7 29.38 -13.30 10.62
N LEU A 8 29.83 -13.32 11.87
CA LEU A 8 29.06 -12.81 13.00
C LEU A 8 29.55 -11.39 13.32
N ILE A 9 28.65 -10.42 13.25
CA ILE A 9 28.86 -9.05 13.70
C ILE A 9 28.15 -8.90 15.05
N SER A 10 28.94 -8.95 16.13
CA SER A 10 28.48 -8.72 17.51
C SER A 10 28.96 -7.34 18.02
N GLY A 11 29.21 -6.42 17.09
CA GLY A 11 29.88 -5.13 17.24
C GLY A 11 30.80 -4.82 16.05
N GLY A 12 31.09 -3.54 15.81
CA GLY A 12 31.94 -3.11 14.69
C GLY A 12 31.21 -3.02 13.35
N GLU A 13 31.97 -3.05 12.26
CA GLU A 13 31.47 -2.84 10.89
C GLU A 13 32.04 -3.85 9.89
N GLN A 14 31.20 -4.33 8.98
CA GLN A 14 31.60 -5.08 7.79
C GLN A 14 31.34 -4.24 6.51
N ASN A 15 32.40 -3.97 5.76
CA ASN A 15 32.34 -3.19 4.52
C ASN A 15 32.49 -4.08 3.29
N ILE A 16 31.46 -4.11 2.43
CA ILE A 16 31.43 -4.89 1.19
C ILE A 16 31.61 -3.95 0.00
N SER A 17 32.84 -3.84 -0.49
CA SER A 17 33.20 -3.00 -1.64
C SER A 17 33.06 -3.73 -2.98
N SER A 18 33.35 -3.04 -4.08
CA SER A 18 33.26 -3.56 -5.44
C SER A 18 33.89 -4.94 -5.66
N GLY A 19 33.07 -5.85 -6.19
CA GLY A 19 33.39 -7.26 -6.42
C GLY A 19 33.51 -8.09 -5.14
N GLY A 20 33.25 -7.51 -3.97
CA GLY A 20 33.16 -8.23 -2.70
C GLY A 20 31.81 -8.92 -2.54
N SER A 21 31.82 -10.08 -1.88
CA SER A 21 30.62 -10.81 -1.54
C SER A 21 30.63 -11.30 -0.10
N ALA A 22 29.50 -11.16 0.60
CA ALA A 22 29.28 -11.80 1.90
C ALA A 22 28.02 -12.68 1.84
N VAL A 23 28.11 -13.87 2.44
CA VAL A 23 27.00 -14.83 2.50
C VAL A 23 26.74 -15.23 3.95
N ASP A 24 25.46 -15.30 4.34
CA ASP A 24 25.03 -15.73 5.68
C ASP A 24 25.68 -14.91 6.81
N THR A 25 25.83 -13.60 6.62
CA THR A 25 26.25 -12.71 7.70
C THR A 25 25.14 -12.60 8.74
N THR A 26 25.46 -12.77 10.02
CA THR A 26 24.54 -12.47 11.13
C THR A 26 24.99 -11.19 11.83
N ILE A 27 24.07 -10.24 12.01
CA ILE A 27 24.30 -8.95 12.66
C ILE A 27 23.45 -8.89 13.94
N GLU A 28 24.03 -9.28 15.07
CA GLU A 28 23.40 -9.14 16.39
C GLU A 28 23.48 -7.68 16.86
N VAL A 29 24.65 -7.07 16.67
CA VAL A 29 24.94 -5.66 16.99
C VAL A 29 25.97 -5.15 15.98
N GLY A 30 25.92 -3.87 15.61
CA GLY A 30 26.86 -3.26 14.67
C GLY A 30 26.28 -3.07 13.28
N LEU A 31 27.14 -2.95 12.27
CA LEU A 31 26.76 -2.49 10.93
C LEU A 31 27.36 -3.35 9.80
N GLN A 32 26.56 -3.61 8.77
CA GLN A 32 27.06 -4.05 7.47
C GLN A 32 26.76 -2.97 6.41
N THR A 33 27.80 -2.44 5.78
CA THR A 33 27.66 -1.47 4.69
C THR A 33 28.00 -2.13 3.35
N VAL A 34 27.07 -2.07 2.40
CA VAL A 34 27.21 -2.61 1.05
C VAL A 34 27.38 -1.46 0.07
N PHE A 35 28.58 -1.31 -0.47
CA PHE A 35 28.95 -0.24 -1.41
C PHE A 35 28.76 -0.67 -2.86
N ASP A 36 29.05 0.24 -3.79
CA ASP A 36 28.97 0.02 -5.24
C ASP A 36 29.72 -1.24 -5.68
N GLY A 37 28.99 -2.13 -6.36
CA GLY A 37 29.45 -3.42 -6.84
C GLY A 37 29.68 -4.47 -5.74
N GLY A 38 29.34 -4.17 -4.49
CA GLY A 38 29.29 -5.13 -3.39
C GLY A 38 27.96 -5.89 -3.36
N SER A 39 27.99 -7.15 -2.93
CA SER A 39 26.79 -7.99 -2.85
C SER A 39 26.73 -8.82 -1.58
N VAL A 40 25.57 -8.88 -0.94
CA VAL A 40 25.32 -9.73 0.22
C VAL A 40 24.11 -10.64 0.00
N ASN A 41 24.17 -11.86 0.51
CA ASN A 41 23.10 -12.84 0.39
C ASN A 41 22.84 -13.53 1.74
N GLY A 42 21.59 -13.58 2.17
CA GLY A 42 21.20 -14.30 3.38
C GLY A 42 21.64 -13.60 4.66
N THR A 43 21.83 -12.27 4.64
CA THR A 43 22.14 -11.52 5.87
C THR A 43 20.97 -11.64 6.86
N ILE A 44 21.25 -12.02 8.10
CA ILE A 44 20.30 -12.02 9.22
C ILE A 44 20.63 -10.82 10.10
N ILE A 45 19.66 -9.95 10.36
CA ILE A 45 19.82 -8.74 11.17
C ILE A 45 18.96 -8.92 12.42
N ASP A 46 19.57 -9.34 13.52
CA ASP A 46 18.92 -9.65 14.81
C ASP A 46 19.22 -8.57 15.85
N GLY A 47 19.06 -7.30 15.46
CA GLY A 47 19.27 -6.13 16.32
C GLY A 47 20.24 -5.09 15.76
N GLY A 48 21.14 -5.47 14.84
CA GLY A 48 22.05 -4.54 14.18
C GLY A 48 21.45 -3.79 12.98
N GLU A 49 22.34 -3.25 12.14
CA GLU A 49 21.96 -2.46 10.97
C GLU A 49 22.61 -2.98 9.67
N GLN A 50 21.91 -2.80 8.54
CA GLN A 50 22.47 -2.95 7.20
C GLN A 50 22.19 -1.70 6.36
N HIS A 51 23.24 -1.15 5.76
CA HIS A 51 23.20 0.01 4.90
C HIS A 51 23.53 -0.39 3.47
N ILE A 52 22.59 -0.21 2.55
CA ILE A 52 22.78 -0.53 1.12
C ILE A 52 22.95 0.78 0.37
N SER A 53 24.20 1.10 0.04
CA SER A 53 24.58 2.31 -0.67
C SER A 53 24.36 2.19 -2.18
N SER A 54 24.57 3.29 -2.91
CA SER A 54 24.50 3.32 -4.37
C SER A 54 25.31 2.19 -5.02
N GLY A 55 24.66 1.42 -5.89
CA GLY A 55 25.25 0.28 -6.59
C GLY A 55 25.45 -0.98 -5.73
N GLY A 56 25.14 -0.92 -4.43
CA GLY A 56 25.14 -2.07 -3.54
C GLY A 56 23.89 -2.93 -3.70
N SER A 57 24.04 -4.24 -3.43
CA SER A 57 22.95 -5.21 -3.53
C SER A 57 22.86 -6.10 -2.29
N ALA A 58 21.68 -6.15 -1.66
CA ALA A 58 21.35 -7.14 -0.64
C ALA A 58 20.22 -8.06 -1.10
N ILE A 59 20.41 -9.36 -0.90
CA ILE A 59 19.50 -10.40 -1.35
C ILE A 59 19.11 -11.28 -0.15
N ASN A 60 17.82 -11.55 0.01
CA ASN A 60 17.27 -12.45 1.04
C ASN A 60 17.65 -12.04 2.48
N THR A 61 17.68 -10.74 2.77
CA THR A 61 17.91 -10.27 4.15
C THR A 61 16.74 -10.70 5.05
N THR A 62 17.02 -11.31 6.20
CA THR A 62 16.03 -11.52 7.27
C THR A 62 16.19 -10.42 8.32
N LEU A 63 15.11 -9.73 8.65
CA LEU A 63 15.15 -8.42 9.32
C LEU A 63 14.30 -8.38 10.59
N ASP A 64 15.00 -8.36 11.72
CA ASP A 64 14.49 -8.06 13.06
C ASP A 64 15.10 -6.76 13.65
N GLY A 65 16.26 -6.32 13.12
CA GLY A 65 16.85 -5.00 13.35
C GLY A 65 16.47 -3.96 12.28
N TYR A 66 17.46 -3.27 11.71
CA TYR A 66 17.24 -2.18 10.75
C TYR A 66 17.95 -2.41 9.41
N GLN A 67 17.26 -2.11 8.31
CA GLN A 67 17.84 -2.06 6.96
C GLN A 67 17.50 -0.72 6.31
N THR A 68 18.52 0.02 5.88
CA THR A 68 18.34 1.24 5.10
C THR A 68 18.83 1.04 3.67
N VAL A 69 17.94 1.33 2.71
CA VAL A 69 18.22 1.30 1.28
C VAL A 69 18.37 2.73 0.78
N PHE A 70 19.63 3.16 0.60
CA PHE A 70 19.93 4.51 0.15
C PHE A 70 19.79 4.66 -1.36
N ASN A 71 19.99 5.89 -1.86
CA ASN A 71 19.93 6.23 -3.27
C ASN A 71 20.80 5.31 -4.14
N GLY A 72 20.15 4.59 -5.07
CA GLY A 72 20.77 3.64 -5.98
C GLY A 72 21.13 2.30 -5.35
N GLY A 73 20.83 2.08 -4.06
CA GLY A 73 20.92 0.80 -3.39
C GLY A 73 19.73 -0.10 -3.70
N ASN A 74 19.95 -1.42 -3.69
CA ASN A 74 18.94 -2.39 -4.07
C ASN A 74 18.81 -3.51 -3.03
N ALA A 75 17.60 -3.69 -2.47
CA ALA A 75 17.24 -4.82 -1.62
C ALA A 75 16.26 -5.74 -2.36
N THR A 76 16.50 -7.05 -2.38
CA THR A 76 15.60 -8.02 -3.01
C THR A 76 15.29 -9.16 -2.06
N GLY A 77 14.01 -9.46 -1.86
CA GLY A 77 13.57 -10.58 -1.03
C GLY A 77 13.79 -10.37 0.46
N THR A 78 13.83 -9.12 0.94
CA THR A 78 13.90 -8.85 2.39
C THR A 78 12.66 -9.43 3.08
N THR A 79 12.87 -10.20 4.15
CA THR A 79 11.80 -10.71 5.02
C THR A 79 11.86 -9.99 6.36
N ILE A 80 10.85 -9.18 6.66
CA ILE A 80 10.72 -8.42 7.91
C ILE A 80 9.87 -9.22 8.89
N ASN A 81 10.45 -9.65 10.00
CA ASN A 81 9.76 -10.42 11.04
C ASN A 81 9.35 -9.55 12.23
N GLY A 82 10.20 -8.60 12.63
CA GLY A 82 9.88 -7.56 13.60
C GLY A 82 10.60 -6.23 13.37
N GLY A 83 11.52 -6.18 12.40
CA GLY A 83 12.40 -5.05 12.17
C GLY A 83 11.79 -3.92 11.34
N PHE A 84 12.68 -3.04 10.86
CA PHE A 84 12.33 -1.84 10.11
C PHE A 84 13.17 -1.73 8.84
N GLN A 85 12.50 -1.69 7.68
CA GLN A 85 13.14 -1.39 6.40
C GLN A 85 12.82 0.04 5.98
N ASP A 86 13.85 0.90 5.91
CA ASP A 86 13.79 2.26 5.37
C ASP A 86 14.22 2.25 3.90
N ILE A 87 13.36 2.71 3.00
CA ILE A 87 13.67 2.90 1.59
C ILE A 87 13.64 4.40 1.31
N SER A 88 14.83 5.00 1.35
CA SER A 88 15.02 6.43 1.19
C SER A 88 15.06 6.84 -0.29
N SER A 89 15.27 8.14 -0.54
CA SER A 89 15.28 8.72 -1.89
C SER A 89 16.15 7.95 -2.88
N GLY A 90 15.52 7.44 -3.95
CA GLY A 90 16.20 6.68 -5.01
C GLY A 90 16.63 5.26 -4.63
N GLY A 91 16.33 4.79 -3.41
CA GLY A 91 16.50 3.39 -3.02
C GLY A 91 15.40 2.51 -3.61
N SER A 92 15.70 1.22 -3.82
CA SER A 92 14.73 0.25 -4.33
C SER A 92 14.67 -1.02 -3.49
N ALA A 93 13.46 -1.43 -3.10
CA ALA A 93 13.20 -2.75 -2.57
C ALA A 93 12.23 -3.52 -3.47
N THR A 94 12.54 -4.79 -3.72
CA THR A 94 11.68 -5.69 -4.51
C THR A 94 11.36 -6.96 -3.72
N SER A 95 10.10 -7.39 -3.78
CA SER A 95 9.62 -8.61 -3.15
C SER A 95 9.85 -8.66 -1.64
N THR A 96 9.74 -7.52 -0.95
CA THR A 96 9.76 -7.50 0.51
C THR A 96 8.55 -8.25 1.06
N VAL A 97 8.76 -9.13 2.05
CA VAL A 97 7.70 -9.79 2.80
C VAL A 97 7.68 -9.24 4.22
N ILE A 98 6.57 -8.65 4.64
CA ILE A 98 6.39 -8.08 5.98
C ILE A 98 5.50 -9.04 6.79
N ASN A 99 6.14 -9.96 7.53
CA ASN A 99 5.45 -10.87 8.44
C ASN A 99 4.93 -10.10 9.65
N ALA A 100 5.81 -9.31 10.25
CA ALA A 100 5.52 -8.26 11.23
C ALA A 100 6.59 -7.16 11.07
N GLY A 101 6.49 -6.07 11.83
CA GLY A 101 7.38 -4.92 11.66
C GLY A 101 6.90 -3.95 10.57
N PHE A 102 7.85 -3.21 10.00
CA PHE A 102 7.56 -1.98 9.24
C PHE A 102 8.43 -1.83 8.00
N GLN A 103 7.84 -1.39 6.89
CA GLN A 103 8.53 -0.86 5.72
C GLN A 103 8.13 0.61 5.52
N GLU A 104 9.09 1.52 5.62
CA GLU A 104 8.92 2.91 5.23
C GLU A 104 9.45 3.13 3.81
N VAL A 105 8.67 3.83 2.99
CA VAL A 105 9.13 4.32 1.68
C VAL A 105 8.93 5.82 1.67
N SER A 106 10.02 6.57 1.50
CA SER A 106 10.00 8.02 1.60
C SER A 106 10.88 8.69 0.55
N SER A 107 10.67 10.00 0.35
CA SER A 107 11.54 10.89 -0.45
C SER A 107 11.80 10.41 -1.90
N GLY A 108 10.86 9.71 -2.53
CA GLY A 108 11.03 9.13 -3.87
C GLY A 108 11.67 7.74 -3.91
N GLY A 109 11.76 7.04 -2.78
CA GLY A 109 12.07 5.61 -2.74
C GLY A 109 10.99 4.77 -3.43
N SER A 110 11.34 3.54 -3.80
CA SER A 110 10.43 2.61 -4.50
C SER A 110 10.38 1.22 -3.86
N ALA A 111 9.17 0.73 -3.62
CA ALA A 111 8.90 -0.64 -3.19
C ALA A 111 8.03 -1.37 -4.22
N THR A 112 8.51 -2.51 -4.74
CA THR A 112 7.77 -3.30 -5.74
C THR A 112 7.46 -4.69 -5.21
N SER A 113 6.21 -5.13 -5.41
CA SER A 113 5.73 -6.46 -5.02
C SER A 113 5.88 -6.77 -3.53
N THR A 114 5.69 -5.76 -2.66
CA THR A 114 5.64 -5.97 -1.22
C THR A 114 4.45 -6.85 -0.84
N THR A 115 4.67 -7.87 -0.01
CA THR A 115 3.59 -8.66 0.61
C THR A 115 3.49 -8.33 2.09
N ILE A 116 2.33 -7.85 2.54
CA ILE A 116 2.09 -7.48 3.94
C ILE A 116 1.19 -8.53 4.59
N ASN A 117 1.78 -9.40 5.42
CA ASN A 117 1.04 -10.46 6.11
C ASN A 117 0.32 -9.95 7.34
N ALA A 118 1.03 -9.27 8.26
CA ALA A 118 0.44 -8.61 9.42
C ALA A 118 1.13 -7.29 9.83
N GLY A 119 2.26 -6.93 9.20
CA GLY A 119 2.99 -5.70 9.48
C GLY A 119 2.41 -4.46 8.79
N PHE A 120 3.27 -3.45 8.64
CA PHE A 120 2.89 -2.13 8.14
C PHE A 120 3.78 -1.68 6.98
N GLN A 121 3.18 -1.07 5.96
CA GLN A 121 3.91 -0.32 4.93
C GLN A 121 3.43 1.14 4.95
N ALA A 122 4.37 2.09 4.97
CA ALA A 122 4.07 3.52 4.98
C ALA A 122 4.69 4.21 3.77
N LEU A 123 3.90 5.01 3.04
CA LEU A 123 4.33 5.75 1.87
C LEU A 123 4.20 7.26 2.12
N TYR A 124 5.33 7.97 2.04
CA TYR A 124 5.45 9.42 2.21
C TYR A 124 6.24 10.07 1.08
N ASP A 125 6.13 11.38 0.93
CA ASP A 125 7.10 12.25 0.25
C ASP A 125 7.52 11.76 -1.15
N SER A 126 6.56 11.67 -2.09
CA SER A 126 6.79 11.22 -3.48
C SER A 126 7.23 9.76 -3.64
N SER A 127 7.13 8.94 -2.60
CA SER A 127 7.39 7.49 -2.69
C SER A 127 6.37 6.76 -3.57
N ILE A 128 6.80 5.63 -4.11
CA ILE A 128 5.97 4.77 -4.95
C ILE A 128 6.02 3.33 -4.45
N ALA A 129 4.85 2.76 -4.16
CA ALA A 129 4.70 1.32 -4.06
C ALA A 129 3.90 0.77 -5.24
N SER A 130 4.34 -0.35 -5.82
CA SER A 130 3.65 -1.00 -6.93
C SER A 130 3.43 -2.49 -6.66
N GLY A 131 2.22 -2.99 -6.89
CA GLY A 131 1.88 -4.39 -6.75
C GLY A 131 1.91 -4.89 -5.30
N THR A 132 1.63 -4.01 -4.32
CA THR A 132 1.54 -4.42 -2.91
C THR A 132 0.37 -5.39 -2.73
N VAL A 133 0.58 -6.48 -2.00
CA VAL A 133 -0.46 -7.42 -1.59
C VAL A 133 -0.65 -7.34 -0.08
N ILE A 134 -1.84 -6.95 0.37
CA ILE A 134 -2.18 -6.80 1.78
C ILE A 134 -3.05 -7.98 2.22
N ASN A 135 -2.48 -8.94 2.95
CA ASN A 135 -3.22 -10.10 3.46
C ASN A 135 -4.01 -9.73 4.72
N ASN A 136 -3.33 -9.43 5.83
CA ASN A 136 -3.97 -8.96 7.08
C ASN A 136 -3.25 -7.75 7.70
N GLY A 137 -2.25 -7.19 7.00
CA GLY A 137 -1.52 -6.02 7.47
C GLY A 137 -2.16 -4.70 7.08
N PHE A 138 -1.35 -3.64 7.13
CA PHE A 138 -1.79 -2.27 6.88
C PHE A 138 -0.87 -1.57 5.89
N GLN A 139 -1.45 -0.83 4.93
CA GLN A 139 -0.74 0.11 4.08
C GLN A 139 -1.26 1.53 4.33
N LEU A 140 -0.40 2.44 4.78
CA LEU A 140 -0.67 3.86 4.86
C LEU A 140 -0.10 4.57 3.63
N ILE A 141 -0.95 5.36 2.97
CA ILE A 141 -0.56 6.25 1.88
C ILE A 141 -0.85 7.66 2.36
N SER A 142 0.20 8.42 2.63
CA SER A 142 0.09 9.78 3.17
C SER A 142 0.63 10.79 2.15
N SER A 143 0.84 12.04 2.59
CA SER A 143 1.21 13.17 1.74
C SER A 143 2.33 12.83 0.75
N GLY A 144 2.00 12.95 -0.54
CA GLY A 144 2.91 12.70 -1.66
C GLY A 144 3.17 11.22 -1.96
N GLY A 145 2.75 10.28 -1.11
CA GLY A 145 2.88 8.85 -1.35
C GLY A 145 1.89 8.36 -2.43
N SER A 146 2.32 7.37 -3.22
CA SER A 146 1.50 6.74 -4.26
C SER A 146 1.57 5.23 -4.18
N ALA A 147 0.42 4.57 -4.11
CA ALA A 147 0.31 3.12 -4.29
C ALA A 147 -0.42 2.78 -5.58
N ILE A 148 0.18 1.89 -6.38
CA ILE A 148 -0.33 1.47 -7.68
C ILE A 148 -0.57 -0.04 -7.66
N ASN A 149 -1.73 -0.48 -8.15
CA ASN A 149 -2.07 -1.89 -8.28
C ASN A 149 -1.99 -2.66 -6.95
N THR A 150 -2.47 -2.05 -5.86
CA THR A 150 -2.57 -2.73 -4.56
C THR A 150 -3.68 -3.77 -4.60
N THR A 151 -3.43 -4.99 -4.10
CA THR A 151 -4.45 -6.01 -3.87
C THR A 151 -4.70 -6.21 -2.38
N ILE A 152 -5.93 -5.99 -1.93
CA ILE A 152 -6.37 -6.18 -0.53
C ILE A 152 -7.11 -7.51 -0.39
N LYS A 153 -6.63 -8.37 0.51
CA LYS A 153 -7.11 -9.74 0.78
C LYS A 153 -7.45 -9.99 2.27
N GLY A 154 -7.82 -8.93 2.98
CA GLY A 154 -8.26 -9.03 4.39
C GLY A 154 -7.74 -7.91 5.29
N GLY A 155 -6.66 -7.25 4.87
CA GLY A 155 -6.06 -6.13 5.59
C GLY A 155 -6.69 -4.79 5.25
N PHE A 156 -5.93 -3.73 5.53
CA PHE A 156 -6.37 -2.36 5.42
C PHE A 156 -5.44 -1.54 4.53
N GLN A 157 -6.01 -0.74 3.64
CA GLN A 157 -5.32 0.37 3.00
C GLN A 157 -5.97 1.68 3.44
N GLU A 158 -5.17 2.59 3.94
CA GLU A 158 -5.59 3.94 4.31
C GLU A 158 -4.97 4.96 3.36
N VAL A 159 -5.82 5.75 2.73
CA VAL A 159 -5.43 6.87 1.86
C VAL A 159 -5.74 8.16 2.61
N SER A 160 -4.69 8.78 3.14
CA SER A 160 -4.75 10.00 3.94
C SER A 160 -4.44 11.24 3.11
N ASP A 161 -4.45 12.42 3.72
CA ASP A 161 -4.26 13.72 3.06
C ASP A 161 -3.03 13.75 2.14
N GLY A 162 -3.24 14.09 0.87
CA GLY A 162 -2.21 14.12 -0.16
C GLY A 162 -1.73 12.74 -0.65
N GLY A 163 -2.27 11.65 -0.10
CA GLY A 163 -1.99 10.28 -0.52
C GLY A 163 -2.84 9.85 -1.72
N ARG A 164 -2.29 8.96 -2.56
CA ARG A 164 -2.93 8.50 -3.80
C ARG A 164 -2.90 6.97 -3.93
N ALA A 165 -4.07 6.38 -4.12
CA ALA A 165 -4.21 4.97 -4.49
C ALA A 165 -4.77 4.84 -5.90
N ILE A 166 -4.13 4.03 -6.74
CA ILE A 166 -4.49 3.84 -8.15
C ILE A 166 -4.62 2.33 -8.42
N GLU A 167 -5.66 1.92 -9.16
CA GLU A 167 -5.89 0.51 -9.54
C GLU A 167 -5.95 -0.46 -8.35
N THR A 168 -6.54 -0.02 -7.23
CA THR A 168 -6.67 -0.91 -6.06
C THR A 168 -7.74 -1.98 -6.32
N THR A 169 -7.40 -3.25 -6.08
CA THR A 169 -8.35 -4.37 -6.10
C THR A 169 -8.67 -4.83 -4.68
N ILE A 170 -9.93 -4.74 -4.26
CA ILE A 170 -10.41 -5.14 -2.93
C ILE A 170 -11.17 -6.46 -3.02
N THR A 171 -10.47 -7.57 -2.78
CA THR A 171 -11.09 -8.92 -2.77
C THR A 171 -11.75 -9.22 -1.43
N SER A 172 -11.16 -8.72 -0.35
CA SER A 172 -11.69 -8.69 1.02
C SER A 172 -10.94 -7.60 1.80
N GLY A 173 -11.35 -7.32 3.03
CA GLY A 173 -10.76 -6.23 3.83
C GLY A 173 -11.31 -4.85 3.45
N TRP A 174 -10.51 -3.80 3.69
CA TRP A 174 -10.97 -2.41 3.60
C TRP A 174 -9.98 -1.48 2.90
N GLN A 175 -10.52 -0.58 2.10
CA GLN A 175 -9.86 0.66 1.71
C GLN A 175 -10.60 1.85 2.33
N ASN A 176 -9.91 2.66 3.11
CA ASN A 176 -10.44 3.89 3.68
C ASN A 176 -9.80 5.08 2.97
N VAL A 177 -10.63 5.97 2.43
CA VAL A 177 -10.20 7.22 1.80
C VAL A 177 -10.63 8.38 2.71
N LEU A 178 -9.66 9.01 3.36
CA LEU A 178 -9.86 10.08 4.33
C LEU A 178 -9.75 11.46 3.67
N SER A 179 -9.94 12.51 4.46
CA SER A 179 -9.83 13.90 3.99
C SER A 179 -8.53 14.16 3.23
N GLY A 180 -8.65 14.67 2.00
CA GLY A 180 -7.53 14.95 1.10
C GLY A 180 -6.90 13.72 0.44
N GLY A 181 -7.31 12.51 0.81
CA GLY A 181 -6.94 11.27 0.16
C GLY A 181 -7.71 11.05 -1.15
N VAL A 182 -7.05 10.43 -2.13
CA VAL A 182 -7.63 10.18 -3.46
C VAL A 182 -7.44 8.72 -3.88
N ALA A 183 -8.53 8.05 -4.24
CA ALA A 183 -8.51 6.72 -4.84
C ALA A 183 -9.10 6.72 -6.26
N THR A 184 -8.39 6.18 -7.25
CA THR A 184 -8.89 6.05 -8.62
C THR A 184 -8.85 4.59 -9.09
N GLU A 185 -9.76 4.24 -10.00
CA GLU A 185 -9.75 2.94 -10.68
C GLU A 185 -9.84 1.76 -9.69
N THR A 186 -10.59 1.94 -8.60
CA THR A 186 -10.75 0.87 -7.60
C THR A 186 -11.74 -0.19 -8.08
N LEU A 187 -11.34 -1.45 -7.99
CA LEU A 187 -12.17 -2.62 -8.27
C LEU A 187 -12.55 -3.33 -6.95
N ILE A 188 -13.84 -3.38 -6.64
CA ILE A 188 -14.37 -4.06 -5.45
C ILE A 188 -15.00 -5.39 -5.87
N VAL A 189 -14.50 -6.50 -5.32
CA VAL A 189 -14.96 -7.87 -5.62
C VAL A 189 -15.31 -8.66 -4.35
N GLY A 190 -15.48 -7.98 -3.21
CA GLY A 190 -15.96 -8.62 -1.98
C GLY A 190 -15.68 -7.84 -0.70
N GLY A 191 -14.67 -6.96 -0.70
CA GLY A 191 -14.37 -6.11 0.45
C GLY A 191 -15.21 -4.82 0.47
N VAL A 192 -14.68 -3.83 1.20
CA VAL A 192 -15.34 -2.55 1.42
C VAL A 192 -14.42 -1.39 1.06
N GLN A 193 -14.94 -0.42 0.31
CA GLN A 193 -14.33 0.90 0.18
C GLN A 193 -15.18 1.90 0.98
N THR A 194 -14.56 2.66 1.88
CA THR A 194 -15.24 3.75 2.60
C THR A 194 -14.60 5.09 2.27
N ILE A 195 -15.42 6.04 1.87
CA ILE A 195 -15.01 7.40 1.55
C ILE A 195 -15.55 8.32 2.65
N TYR A 196 -14.63 8.90 3.42
CA TYR A 196 -14.92 9.79 4.55
C TYR A 196 -14.93 11.26 4.13
N ASP A 197 -15.21 12.15 5.08
CA ASP A 197 -15.26 13.60 4.88
C ASP A 197 -14.00 14.13 4.22
N GLY A 198 -14.16 14.84 3.10
CA GLY A 198 -13.08 15.39 2.29
C GLY A 198 -12.29 14.36 1.46
N GLY A 199 -12.62 13.07 1.55
CA GLY A 199 -12.06 12.02 0.71
C GLY A 199 -12.70 11.99 -0.68
N SER A 200 -11.93 11.60 -1.69
CA SER A 200 -12.39 11.54 -3.08
C SER A 200 -12.09 10.19 -3.73
N ALA A 201 -13.06 9.64 -4.46
CA ALA A 201 -12.84 8.48 -5.30
C ALA A 201 -13.42 8.64 -6.70
N SER A 202 -12.80 8.05 -7.71
CA SER A 202 -13.32 8.07 -9.09
C SER A 202 -13.07 6.78 -9.86
N GLU A 203 -13.91 6.53 -10.87
CA GLU A 203 -13.76 5.38 -11.79
C GLU A 203 -13.82 4.04 -11.04
N ILE A 204 -14.85 3.89 -10.22
CA ILE A 204 -14.99 2.74 -9.33
C ILE A 204 -15.84 1.66 -10.01
N THR A 205 -15.41 0.41 -9.91
CA THR A 205 -16.19 -0.74 -10.34
C THR A 205 -16.51 -1.63 -9.14
N ILE A 206 -17.80 -1.88 -8.90
CA ILE A 206 -18.27 -2.77 -7.82
C ILE A 206 -18.87 -4.02 -8.46
N ASN A 207 -18.08 -5.09 -8.52
CA ASN A 207 -18.54 -6.41 -8.96
C ASN A 207 -19.27 -7.15 -7.83
N SER A 208 -18.75 -7.02 -6.62
CA SER A 208 -19.35 -7.52 -5.38
C SER A 208 -18.77 -6.75 -4.19
N GLY A 209 -19.43 -6.83 -3.03
CA GLY A 209 -19.03 -6.06 -1.85
C GLY A 209 -19.64 -4.66 -1.85
N TYR A 210 -19.00 -3.73 -1.13
CA TYR A 210 -19.63 -2.47 -0.73
C TYR A 210 -18.75 -1.26 -0.99
N GLN A 211 -19.35 -0.19 -1.51
CA GLN A 211 -18.82 1.16 -1.38
C GLN A 211 -19.72 1.96 -0.43
N VAL A 212 -19.11 2.58 0.58
CA VAL A 212 -19.80 3.46 1.52
C VAL A 212 -19.28 4.88 1.33
N ILE A 213 -20.19 5.79 0.97
CA ILE A 213 -19.92 7.22 0.86
C ILE A 213 -20.52 7.88 2.10
N SER A 214 -19.64 8.26 3.01
CA SER A 214 -19.96 8.81 4.31
C SER A 214 -19.98 10.35 4.27
N SER A 215 -20.13 10.99 5.44
CA SER A 215 -20.32 12.44 5.51
C SER A 215 -19.23 13.21 4.81
N GLY A 216 -19.59 14.00 3.79
CA GLY A 216 -18.68 14.85 3.02
C GLY A 216 -17.71 14.13 2.08
N GLY A 217 -17.81 12.80 1.97
CA GLY A 217 -17.10 12.03 0.95
C GLY A 217 -17.70 12.26 -0.45
N SER A 218 -16.85 12.27 -1.47
CA SER A 218 -17.26 12.49 -2.86
C SER A 218 -16.79 11.35 -3.76
N VAL A 219 -17.70 10.82 -4.56
CA VAL A 219 -17.39 9.78 -5.55
C VAL A 219 -17.94 10.15 -6.92
N THR A 220 -17.12 9.97 -7.96
CA THR A 220 -17.54 10.14 -9.36
C THR A 220 -17.40 8.85 -10.14
N THR A 221 -18.31 8.61 -11.07
CA THR A 221 -18.21 7.52 -12.06
C THR A 221 -18.07 6.15 -11.40
N THR A 222 -19.14 5.66 -10.78
CA THR A 222 -19.19 4.31 -10.21
C THR A 222 -20.04 3.40 -11.08
N THR A 223 -19.55 2.23 -11.46
CA THR A 223 -20.35 1.18 -12.10
C THR A 223 -20.65 0.05 -11.10
N ILE A 224 -21.92 -0.24 -10.87
CA ILE A 224 -22.38 -1.24 -9.90
C ILE A 224 -22.96 -2.44 -10.63
N TYR A 225 -22.25 -3.57 -10.61
CA TYR A 225 -22.72 -4.83 -11.18
C TYR A 225 -23.47 -5.67 -10.15
N ARG A 226 -24.05 -6.78 -10.61
CA ARG A 226 -24.82 -7.70 -9.79
C ARG A 226 -24.01 -8.24 -8.61
N GLY A 227 -24.48 -7.98 -7.39
CA GLY A 227 -23.83 -8.37 -6.15
C GLY A 227 -23.02 -7.25 -5.50
N GLY A 228 -22.83 -6.13 -6.19
CA GLY A 228 -22.26 -4.90 -5.65
C GLY A 228 -23.33 -3.96 -5.07
N GLU A 229 -22.93 -3.20 -4.07
CA GLU A 229 -23.75 -2.16 -3.45
C GLU A 229 -22.96 -0.85 -3.29
N GLN A 230 -23.58 0.28 -3.62
CA GLN A 230 -23.12 1.61 -3.22
C GLN A 230 -24.11 2.22 -2.22
N SER A 231 -23.65 2.56 -1.02
CA SER A 231 -24.46 3.21 0.01
C SER A 231 -24.00 4.65 0.25
N ILE A 232 -24.91 5.60 0.10
CA ILE A 232 -24.67 7.04 0.26
C ILE A 232 -25.40 7.54 1.49
N THR A 233 -24.67 8.15 2.43
CA THR A 233 -25.22 8.54 3.74
C THR A 233 -24.66 9.90 4.20
N ASN A 234 -25.37 10.58 5.11
CA ASN A 234 -24.82 11.67 5.94
C ASN A 234 -24.13 12.83 5.20
N ALA A 235 -24.62 13.32 4.05
CA ALA A 235 -23.97 14.32 3.19
C ALA A 235 -22.86 13.78 2.27
N GLY A 236 -22.74 12.46 2.12
CA GLY A 236 -22.00 11.86 1.02
C GLY A 236 -22.62 12.16 -0.34
N LEU A 237 -21.77 12.30 -1.36
CA LEU A 237 -22.16 12.61 -2.73
C LEU A 237 -21.63 11.55 -3.71
N ALA A 238 -22.54 10.97 -4.50
CA ALA A 238 -22.17 10.19 -5.69
C ALA A 238 -22.67 10.89 -6.96
N THR A 239 -21.80 11.04 -7.95
CA THR A 239 -22.16 11.61 -9.26
C THR A 239 -21.82 10.64 -10.38
N GLY A 240 -22.72 10.47 -11.35
CA GLY A 240 -22.48 9.63 -12.54
C GLY A 240 -22.42 8.13 -12.22
N THR A 241 -23.27 7.66 -11.30
CA THR A 241 -23.35 6.23 -11.00
C THR A 241 -24.11 5.49 -12.10
N ILE A 242 -23.58 4.35 -12.57
CA ILE A 242 -24.22 3.46 -13.54
C ILE A 242 -24.56 2.14 -12.83
N ILE A 243 -25.84 1.78 -12.76
CA ILE A 243 -26.29 0.53 -12.15
C ILE A 243 -26.55 -0.50 -13.25
N ARG A 244 -25.80 -1.61 -13.22
CA ARG A 244 -25.86 -2.76 -14.14
C ARG A 244 -26.23 -4.06 -13.42
N GLY A 245 -27.25 -3.99 -12.57
CA GLY A 245 -27.78 -5.15 -11.83
C GLY A 245 -27.47 -5.17 -10.33
N GLY A 246 -26.66 -4.25 -9.82
CA GLY A 246 -26.43 -4.05 -8.38
C GLY A 246 -27.45 -3.13 -7.71
N GLU A 247 -27.10 -2.61 -6.53
CA GLU A 247 -27.93 -1.67 -5.77
C GLU A 247 -27.20 -0.36 -5.45
N GLN A 248 -27.86 0.78 -5.66
CA GLN A 248 -27.48 2.05 -5.06
C GLN A 248 -28.49 2.41 -3.97
N ARG A 249 -28.02 2.65 -2.74
CA ARG A 249 -28.83 3.04 -1.59
C ARG A 249 -28.55 4.48 -1.23
N VAL A 250 -29.57 5.32 -1.30
CA VAL A 250 -29.49 6.74 -0.94
C VAL A 250 -30.26 6.95 0.36
N SER A 251 -29.52 7.05 1.46
CA SER A 251 -30.07 7.20 2.81
C SER A 251 -30.22 8.66 3.21
N SER A 252 -30.79 8.91 4.40
CA SER A 252 -30.97 10.27 4.94
C SER A 252 -29.69 11.10 4.84
N GLY A 253 -29.79 12.28 4.23
CA GLY A 253 -28.69 13.21 4.01
C GLY A 253 -27.74 12.85 2.86
N GLY A 254 -27.79 11.64 2.29
CA GLY A 254 -27.00 11.27 1.12
C GLY A 254 -27.57 11.85 -0.18
N SER A 255 -26.71 12.11 -1.16
CA SER A 255 -27.10 12.63 -2.48
C SER A 255 -26.52 11.79 -3.62
N ALA A 256 -27.39 11.33 -4.53
CA ALA A 256 -26.99 10.76 -5.81
C ALA A 256 -27.38 11.70 -6.96
N VAL A 257 -26.44 12.00 -7.85
CA VAL A 257 -26.64 12.88 -9.00
C VAL A 257 -26.27 12.12 -10.27
N ASP A 258 -27.05 12.28 -11.33
CA ASP A 258 -26.81 11.68 -12.65
C ASP A 258 -26.66 10.15 -12.59
N THR A 259 -27.56 9.49 -11.87
CA THR A 259 -27.56 8.01 -11.81
C THR A 259 -28.25 7.42 -13.04
N THR A 260 -27.54 6.59 -13.80
CA THR A 260 -28.11 5.82 -14.92
C THR A 260 -28.43 4.39 -14.47
N ILE A 261 -29.67 3.95 -14.64
CA ILE A 261 -30.10 2.59 -14.27
C ILE A 261 -30.28 1.75 -15.54
N GLU A 262 -29.29 0.92 -15.87
CA GLU A 262 -29.35 -0.06 -16.98
C GLU A 262 -29.89 -1.42 -16.49
N GLY A 263 -29.92 -1.63 -15.18
CA GLY A 263 -30.53 -2.77 -14.47
C GLY A 263 -30.23 -2.70 -12.98
N GLY A 264 -30.92 -3.50 -12.15
CA GLY A 264 -30.74 -3.49 -10.69
C GLY A 264 -31.70 -2.54 -9.98
N LEU A 265 -31.26 -1.92 -8.89
CA LEU A 265 -32.11 -1.11 -8.01
C LEU A 265 -31.43 0.18 -7.55
N GLN A 266 -32.18 1.28 -7.57
CA GLN A 266 -31.88 2.46 -6.76
C GLN A 266 -32.93 2.55 -5.63
N THR A 267 -32.48 2.46 -4.39
CA THR A 267 -33.33 2.56 -3.20
C THR A 267 -33.13 3.92 -2.54
N VAL A 268 -34.19 4.74 -2.48
CA VAL A 268 -34.15 6.05 -1.82
C VAL A 268 -34.94 6.00 -0.52
N PHE A 269 -34.25 6.17 0.61
CA PHE A 269 -34.88 6.22 1.93
C PHE A 269 -35.31 7.64 2.28
N GLY A 270 -36.18 7.79 3.30
CA GLY A 270 -36.61 9.10 3.79
C GLY A 270 -35.41 10.00 4.11
N GLY A 271 -35.39 11.19 3.50
CA GLY A 271 -34.31 12.17 3.65
C GLY A 271 -33.12 12.01 2.68
N GLY A 272 -33.11 10.99 1.82
CA GLY A 272 -32.15 10.87 0.72
C GLY A 272 -32.54 11.75 -0.48
N SER A 273 -31.56 12.23 -1.24
CA SER A 273 -31.75 13.08 -2.40
C SER A 273 -31.24 12.42 -3.68
N VAL A 274 -32.05 12.43 -4.73
CA VAL A 274 -31.67 11.97 -6.07
C VAL A 274 -32.05 13.01 -7.11
N SER A 275 -31.16 13.29 -8.07
CA SER A 275 -31.42 14.16 -9.21
C SER A 275 -30.72 13.66 -10.49
N GLY A 276 -31.20 14.09 -11.66
CA GLY A 276 -30.59 13.75 -12.96
C GLY A 276 -30.69 12.28 -13.37
N THR A 277 -31.71 11.56 -12.86
CA THR A 277 -31.94 10.14 -13.13
C THR A 277 -32.58 9.86 -14.48
#